data_AF-B2TKE1-F1
#
_entry.id   AF-B2TKE1-F1
#
_cell.length_a   1.000
_cell.length_b   1.000
_cell.length_c   1.000
_cell.angle_alpha   90.00
_cell.angle_beta   90.00
_cell.angle_gamma   90.00
#
_symmetry.space_group_name_H-M   'P 1'
#
loop_
_entity.id
_entity.type
_entity.pdbx_description
1 polymer ?
#
loop_
_entity_poly.entity_id
_entity_poly.type
_entity_poly.pdbx_seq_one_letter_code
_entity_poly.pdbx_strand_id
1 'polypeptide(L)'
;MKKYNRIFTIVIDSLGIGGMPDSMEYGDKGVDTLGHIAESVEKFNIPNLEKLGISNLHPIKHVKAAEKPLAHYMKMKEASVGKDTMTGHWEMMGLHITKPFQTFTDTGFPQELLDELTKRTGHNIVGNKSASGTEILDELGEHQMKTGDMIVYTSADSVLQICGHEETFGLDELYRCCEIARELTLKDEWKVGRVIARPYLGSKKGEFKRTSNRHDYALKPYGSTALNTLKDNGFDVISVGKISDIFDGEGITESNKSKSSVHGMEQTLEIMDKDFKGLCFVNLVDFDALWGHRRNPVGYAEEIEKFDIKLGKVLEKLKEDDLLIITADHGNDPTYVGSDHTREFVPFIAYSPSMKENGLMDTVDSFATIGATIADNFELKMPENTIGKSVLEKLV
;
A
#
# COMPACT_ATOMS: atom_id res chain seq x y z
N MET A 1 22.85 -6.86 -22.40
CA MET A 1 22.02 -5.66 -22.18
C MET A 1 22.75 -4.74 -21.20
N LYS A 2 22.67 -3.41 -21.36
CA LYS A 2 23.22 -2.50 -20.35
C LYS A 2 22.25 -2.54 -19.15
N LYS A 3 22.77 -2.85 -17.97
CA LYS A 3 21.96 -3.03 -16.76
C LYS A 3 21.77 -1.70 -16.05
N TYR A 4 20.63 -1.55 -15.38
CA TYR A 4 20.33 -0.38 -14.57
C TYR A 4 21.07 -0.49 -13.23
N ASN A 5 21.67 0.60 -12.78
CA ASN A 5 22.30 0.68 -11.47
C ASN A 5 21.27 0.99 -10.39
N ARG A 6 20.29 1.84 -10.70
CA ARG A 6 19.24 2.25 -9.77
C ARG A 6 17.87 1.98 -10.39
N ILE A 7 17.02 1.31 -9.65
CA ILE A 7 15.62 1.13 -10.04
C ILE A 7 14.76 1.91 -9.04
N PHE A 8 13.83 2.69 -9.56
CA PHE A 8 12.83 3.43 -8.79
C PHE A 8 11.48 2.81 -9.07
N THR A 9 10.87 2.17 -8.08
CA THR A 9 9.50 1.67 -8.17
C THR A 9 8.59 2.57 -7.35
N ILE A 10 7.64 3.23 -8.00
CA ILE A 10 6.68 4.13 -7.37
C ILE A 10 5.29 3.49 -7.44
N VAL A 11 4.74 3.20 -6.27
CA VAL A 11 3.36 2.74 -6.09
C VAL A 11 2.50 3.96 -5.79
N ILE A 12 1.59 4.26 -6.71
CA ILE A 12 0.47 5.18 -6.49
C ILE A 12 -0.62 4.35 -5.84
N ASP A 13 -0.73 4.43 -4.51
CA ASP A 13 -1.62 3.60 -3.70
C ASP A 13 -3.05 3.67 -4.28
N SER A 14 -3.63 2.49 -4.49
CA SER A 14 -4.99 2.26 -5.00
C SER A 14 -5.40 2.83 -6.37
N LEU A 15 -4.45 3.23 -7.23
CA LEU A 15 -4.74 3.74 -8.58
C LEU A 15 -5.03 2.64 -9.62
N GLY A 16 -6.17 1.97 -9.48
CA GLY A 16 -6.68 0.99 -10.45
C GLY A 16 -7.05 1.58 -11.83
N ILE A 17 -7.05 0.73 -12.86
CA ILE A 17 -7.35 1.08 -14.27
C ILE A 17 -8.42 0.15 -14.88
N GLY A 18 -9.46 -0.14 -14.10
CA GLY A 18 -10.62 -0.93 -14.51
C GLY A 18 -10.70 -2.31 -13.87
N GLY A 19 -11.92 -2.81 -13.68
CA GLY A 19 -12.20 -4.09 -13.04
C GLY A 19 -11.52 -5.30 -13.70
N MET A 20 -10.99 -6.21 -12.87
CA MET A 20 -10.49 -7.51 -13.31
C MET A 20 -11.64 -8.48 -13.68
N PRO A 21 -11.38 -9.57 -14.43
CA PRO A 21 -12.41 -10.55 -14.76
C PRO A 21 -13.12 -11.17 -13.55
N ASP A 22 -12.44 -11.27 -12.41
CA ASP A 22 -12.93 -11.79 -11.13
C ASP A 22 -13.51 -10.71 -10.21
N SER A 23 -13.54 -9.43 -10.61
CA SER A 23 -13.96 -8.32 -9.73
C SER A 23 -15.40 -8.48 -9.21
N MET A 24 -16.26 -9.13 -10.00
CA MET A 24 -17.64 -9.46 -9.61
C MET A 24 -17.72 -10.38 -8.39
N GLU A 25 -16.73 -11.25 -8.16
CA GLU A 25 -16.66 -12.14 -7.00
C GLU A 25 -16.39 -11.35 -5.71
N TYR A 26 -15.79 -10.16 -5.84
CA TYR A 26 -15.56 -9.20 -4.76
C TYR A 26 -16.70 -8.19 -4.61
N GLY A 27 -17.75 -8.29 -5.44
CA GLY A 27 -18.83 -7.31 -5.47
C GLY A 27 -18.48 -6.01 -6.21
N ASP A 28 -17.36 -5.97 -6.93
CA ASP A 28 -16.79 -4.79 -7.57
C ASP A 28 -17.18 -4.74 -9.06
N LYS A 29 -18.42 -4.32 -9.33
CA LYS A 29 -18.97 -4.28 -10.70
C LYS A 29 -18.70 -2.94 -11.37
N GLY A 30 -18.03 -2.99 -12.52
CA GLY A 30 -17.84 -1.80 -13.36
C GLY A 30 -16.96 -0.73 -12.71
N VAL A 31 -16.11 -1.15 -11.77
CA VAL A 31 -15.11 -0.28 -11.11
C VAL A 31 -14.04 0.14 -12.11
N ASP A 32 -13.65 1.41 -12.05
CA ASP A 32 -12.59 2.01 -12.86
C ASP A 32 -12.05 3.24 -12.14
N THR A 33 -11.10 3.04 -11.24
CA THR A 33 -10.59 4.10 -10.36
C THR A 33 -10.11 5.30 -11.17
N LEU A 34 -9.12 5.12 -12.06
CA LEU A 34 -8.55 6.20 -12.84
C LEU A 34 -9.57 6.81 -13.82
N GLY A 35 -10.40 6.00 -14.46
CA GLY A 35 -11.43 6.46 -15.39
C GLY A 35 -12.45 7.36 -14.72
N HIS A 36 -13.06 6.89 -13.62
CA HIS A 36 -14.09 7.65 -12.92
C HIS A 36 -13.56 8.89 -12.20
N ILE A 37 -12.31 8.87 -11.71
CA ILE A 37 -11.63 10.08 -11.21
C ILE A 37 -11.60 11.16 -12.30
N ALA A 38 -11.11 10.81 -13.50
CA ALA A 38 -11.03 11.76 -14.61
C ALA A 38 -12.41 12.24 -15.09
N GLU A 39 -13.44 11.39 -14.99
CA GLU A 39 -14.82 11.76 -15.32
C GLU A 39 -15.44 12.77 -14.35
N SER A 40 -15.07 12.68 -13.07
CA SER A 40 -15.63 13.49 -11.98
C SER A 40 -15.26 14.98 -12.02
N VAL A 41 -14.23 15.35 -12.80
CA VAL A 41 -13.71 16.72 -12.89
C VAL A 41 -13.90 17.32 -14.29
N GLU A 42 -14.01 18.65 -14.36
CA GLU A 42 -14.11 19.39 -15.63
C GLU A 42 -12.77 19.50 -16.37
N LYS A 43 -11.66 19.42 -15.63
CA LYS A 43 -10.29 19.50 -16.14
C LYS A 43 -9.45 18.50 -15.36
N PHE A 44 -8.54 17.83 -16.06
CA PHE A 44 -7.59 16.91 -15.48
C PHE A 44 -6.29 16.98 -16.28
N ASN A 45 -5.21 17.45 -15.66
CA ASN A 45 -3.96 17.78 -16.33
C ASN A 45 -2.79 16.98 -15.77
N ILE A 46 -2.46 15.89 -16.46
CA ILE A 46 -1.37 14.96 -16.10
C ILE A 46 -0.37 14.79 -17.25
N PRO A 47 0.28 15.87 -17.72
CA PRO A 47 1.08 15.87 -18.94
C PRO A 47 2.30 14.95 -18.89
N ASN A 48 2.82 14.60 -17.70
CA ASN A 48 3.97 13.71 -17.61
C ASN A 48 3.55 12.24 -17.72
N LEU A 49 2.47 11.84 -17.05
CA LEU A 49 1.85 10.53 -17.24
C LEU A 49 1.33 10.37 -18.68
N GLU A 50 0.79 11.43 -19.29
CA GLU A 50 0.40 11.45 -20.71
C GLU A 50 1.59 11.11 -21.62
N LYS A 51 2.73 11.78 -21.45
CA LYS A 51 3.96 11.48 -22.21
C LYS A 51 4.43 10.04 -22.02
N LEU A 52 4.26 9.48 -20.83
CA LEU A 52 4.60 8.08 -20.55
C LEU A 52 3.58 7.08 -21.15
N GLY A 53 2.44 7.54 -21.65
CA GLY A 53 1.46 6.70 -22.34
C GLY A 53 0.34 6.16 -21.45
N ILE A 54 0.04 6.79 -20.31
CA ILE A 54 -1.06 6.34 -19.43
C ILE A 54 -2.40 6.25 -20.19
N SER A 55 -2.70 7.22 -21.06
CA SER A 55 -3.94 7.25 -21.85
C SER A 55 -3.90 6.29 -23.06
N ASN A 56 -2.72 5.81 -23.44
CA ASN A 56 -2.57 4.73 -24.42
C ASN A 56 -2.87 3.35 -23.77
N LEU A 57 -2.63 3.22 -22.47
CA LEU A 57 -2.90 2.00 -21.70
C LEU A 57 -4.38 1.88 -21.32
N HIS A 58 -4.99 2.98 -20.89
CA HIS A 58 -6.38 3.03 -20.43
C HIS A 58 -7.01 4.37 -20.81
N PRO A 59 -8.24 4.41 -21.38
CA PRO A 59 -8.87 5.67 -21.77
C PRO A 59 -9.11 6.58 -20.56
N ILE A 60 -8.70 7.85 -20.66
CA ILE A 60 -8.84 8.84 -19.58
C ILE A 60 -9.47 10.10 -20.15
N LYS A 61 -10.59 10.53 -19.57
CA LYS A 61 -11.24 11.80 -19.96
C LYS A 61 -10.23 12.95 -19.81
N HIS A 62 -10.23 13.87 -20.78
CA HIS A 62 -9.33 15.04 -20.86
C HIS A 62 -7.88 14.76 -21.27
N VAL A 63 -7.41 13.51 -21.28
CA VAL A 63 -6.02 13.16 -21.58
C VAL A 63 -5.97 12.37 -22.89
N LYS A 64 -5.26 12.89 -23.90
CA LYS A 64 -5.16 12.21 -25.20
C LYS A 64 -4.11 11.10 -25.14
N ALA A 65 -4.30 10.07 -25.96
CA ALA A 65 -3.24 9.10 -26.21
C ALA A 65 -2.05 9.81 -26.88
N ALA A 66 -0.84 9.57 -26.38
CA ALA A 66 0.37 10.10 -26.96
C ALA A 66 0.67 9.40 -28.29
N GLU A 67 1.01 10.15 -29.34
CA GLU A 67 1.40 9.59 -30.63
C GLU A 67 2.71 8.79 -30.55
N LYS A 68 3.61 9.23 -29.66
CA LYS A 68 4.91 8.60 -29.37
C LYS A 68 5.09 8.57 -27.85
N PRO A 69 4.49 7.59 -27.16
CA PRO A 69 4.70 7.45 -25.73
C PRO A 69 6.17 7.15 -25.43
N LEU A 70 6.67 7.60 -24.28
CA LEU A 70 8.07 7.41 -23.89
C LEU A 70 8.32 6.05 -23.24
N ALA A 71 7.32 5.47 -22.59
CA ALA A 71 7.47 4.29 -21.76
C ALA A 71 6.99 3.01 -22.45
N HIS A 72 7.42 1.88 -21.89
CA HIS A 72 6.67 0.63 -22.02
C HIS A 72 5.55 0.60 -21.00
N TYR A 73 4.37 0.14 -21.39
CA TYR A 73 3.23 0.08 -20.48
C TYR A 73 2.38 -1.17 -20.69
N MET A 74 1.80 -1.68 -19.60
CA MET A 74 0.89 -2.83 -19.61
C MET A 74 -0.08 -2.80 -18.44
N LYS A 75 -1.13 -3.61 -18.54
CA LYS A 75 -1.99 -3.93 -17.39
C LYS A 75 -1.38 -5.11 -16.65
N MET A 76 -1.45 -5.08 -15.32
CA MET A 76 -1.14 -6.25 -14.51
C MET A 76 -2.40 -6.72 -13.79
N LYS A 77 -2.60 -8.04 -13.75
CA LYS A 77 -3.58 -8.69 -12.89
C LYS A 77 -2.91 -9.07 -11.58
N GLU A 78 -3.67 -8.98 -10.50
CA GLU A 78 -3.26 -9.55 -9.22
C GLU A 78 -3.50 -11.07 -9.25
N ALA A 79 -2.44 -11.87 -9.05
CA ALA A 79 -2.53 -13.33 -9.00
C ALA A 79 -3.10 -13.84 -7.66
N SER A 80 -2.90 -13.04 -6.62
CA SER A 80 -3.30 -13.31 -5.25
C SER A 80 -4.79 -13.09 -5.03
N VAL A 81 -5.34 -13.72 -4.00
CA VAL A 81 -6.69 -13.46 -3.52
C VAL A 81 -6.65 -12.33 -2.50
N GLY A 82 -7.33 -11.22 -2.81
CA GLY A 82 -7.26 -10.01 -2.03
C GLY A 82 -7.50 -8.78 -2.91
N LYS A 83 -7.43 -7.61 -2.29
CA LYS A 83 -7.46 -6.30 -2.95
C LYS A 83 -6.91 -5.23 -2.02
N ASP A 84 -6.02 -5.63 -1.09
CA ASP A 84 -5.49 -4.80 -0.01
C ASP A 84 -4.00 -4.51 -0.20
N THR A 85 -3.53 -3.46 0.47
CA THR A 85 -2.14 -2.98 0.37
C THR A 85 -1.09 -4.08 0.59
N MET A 86 -1.26 -4.96 1.59
CA MET A 86 -0.22 -5.97 1.85
C MET A 86 -0.21 -7.03 0.76
N THR A 87 -1.38 -7.50 0.32
CA THR A 87 -1.48 -8.48 -0.75
C THR A 87 -0.80 -7.98 -2.02
N GLY A 88 -1.15 -6.76 -2.47
CA GLY A 88 -0.57 -6.17 -3.66
C GLY A 88 0.95 -6.00 -3.56
N HIS A 89 1.45 -5.43 -2.46
CA HIS A 89 2.88 -5.20 -2.27
C HIS A 89 3.68 -6.50 -2.11
N TRP A 90 3.19 -7.46 -1.32
CA TRP A 90 3.88 -8.74 -1.14
C TRP A 90 3.93 -9.52 -2.45
N GLU A 91 2.86 -9.45 -3.26
CA GLU A 91 2.87 -10.02 -4.60
C GLU A 91 3.88 -9.34 -5.52
N MET A 92 3.98 -8.00 -5.52
CA MET A 92 4.99 -7.29 -6.33
C MET A 92 6.41 -7.83 -6.10
N MET A 93 6.70 -8.33 -4.90
CA MET A 93 8.00 -8.87 -4.51
C MET A 93 8.05 -10.41 -4.47
N GLY A 94 7.05 -11.08 -5.04
CA GLY A 94 7.07 -12.50 -5.39
C GLY A 94 6.12 -13.41 -4.59
N LEU A 95 5.46 -12.93 -3.54
CA LEU A 95 4.64 -13.79 -2.69
C LEU A 95 3.23 -13.96 -3.25
N HIS A 96 2.78 -15.20 -3.42
CA HIS A 96 1.42 -15.52 -3.83
C HIS A 96 0.50 -15.70 -2.62
N ILE A 97 -0.42 -14.76 -2.37
CA ILE A 97 -1.37 -14.88 -1.27
C ILE A 97 -2.58 -15.69 -1.74
N THR A 98 -2.82 -16.83 -1.08
CA THR A 98 -3.94 -17.73 -1.38
C THR A 98 -5.06 -17.68 -0.33
N LYS A 99 -4.88 -16.87 0.71
CA LYS A 99 -5.86 -16.60 1.76
C LYS A 99 -5.88 -15.11 2.08
N PRO A 100 -7.01 -14.43 1.88
CA PRO A 100 -7.05 -12.97 1.96
C PRO A 100 -6.88 -12.50 3.41
N PHE A 101 -6.25 -11.35 3.58
CA PHE A 101 -6.34 -10.63 4.83
C PHE A 101 -7.76 -10.14 5.05
N GLN A 102 -8.20 -10.13 6.31
CA GLN A 102 -9.55 -9.74 6.67
C GLN A 102 -9.59 -8.26 7.01
N THR A 103 -10.60 -7.56 6.49
CA THR A 103 -10.99 -6.22 6.93
C THR A 103 -12.32 -6.32 7.68
N PHE A 104 -12.51 -5.44 8.65
CA PHE A 104 -13.69 -5.44 9.53
C PHE A 104 -14.35 -4.07 9.60
N THR A 105 -14.11 -3.24 8.58
CA THR A 105 -14.45 -1.81 8.56
C THR A 105 -15.95 -1.57 8.69
N ASP A 106 -16.76 -2.30 7.92
CA ASP A 106 -18.21 -2.10 7.84
C ASP A 106 -18.98 -2.82 8.97
N THR A 107 -18.46 -3.93 9.49
CA THR A 107 -19.16 -4.83 10.41
C THR A 107 -18.61 -4.83 11.84
N GLY A 108 -17.38 -4.37 12.05
CA GLY A 108 -16.62 -4.68 13.26
C GLY A 108 -16.14 -6.15 13.27
N PHE A 109 -15.41 -6.50 14.31
CA PHE A 109 -14.92 -7.86 14.51
C PHE A 109 -16.08 -8.82 14.83
N PRO A 110 -16.03 -10.07 14.33
CA PRO A 110 -16.99 -11.11 14.66
C PRO A 110 -17.05 -11.37 16.17
N GLN A 111 -18.25 -11.66 16.69
CA GLN A 111 -18.44 -11.91 18.12
C GLN A 111 -17.54 -13.03 18.65
N GLU A 112 -17.29 -14.07 17.85
CA GLU A 112 -16.42 -15.19 18.24
C GLU A 112 -14.96 -14.76 18.52
N LEU A 113 -14.43 -13.79 17.76
CA LEU A 113 -13.10 -13.22 18.03
C LEU A 113 -13.11 -12.40 19.33
N LEU A 114 -14.17 -11.61 19.54
CA LEU A 114 -14.32 -10.81 20.75
C LEU A 114 -14.45 -11.68 22.00
N ASP A 115 -15.20 -12.78 21.92
CA ASP A 115 -15.39 -13.73 23.03
C ASP A 115 -14.06 -14.40 23.40
N GLU A 116 -13.28 -14.84 22.41
CA GLU A 116 -11.95 -15.42 22.64
C GLU A 116 -10.96 -14.38 23.21
N LEU A 117 -11.02 -13.13 22.74
CA LEU A 117 -10.25 -12.05 23.33
C LEU A 117 -10.63 -11.84 24.79
N THR A 118 -11.91 -11.63 25.11
CA THR A 118 -12.37 -11.43 26.49
C THR A 118 -11.99 -12.57 27.40
N LYS A 119 -12.10 -13.83 26.93
CA LYS A 119 -11.70 -15.01 27.69
C LYS A 119 -10.20 -15.08 27.96
N ARG A 120 -9.35 -14.74 26.99
CA ARG A 120 -7.88 -14.84 27.13
C ARG A 120 -7.25 -13.62 27.81
N THR A 121 -7.83 -12.44 27.64
CA THR A 121 -7.35 -11.21 28.29
C THR A 121 -7.97 -11.01 29.68
N GLY A 122 -9.21 -11.44 29.90
CA GLY A 122 -9.94 -11.15 31.14
C GLY A 122 -10.62 -9.78 31.15
N HIS A 123 -10.63 -9.07 30.01
CA HIS A 123 -11.27 -7.77 29.85
C HIS A 123 -12.52 -7.87 28.98
N ASN A 124 -13.63 -7.23 29.38
CA ASN A 124 -14.74 -7.03 28.44
C ASN A 124 -14.32 -6.04 27.35
N ILE A 125 -14.98 -6.12 26.19
CA ILE A 125 -14.63 -5.30 25.03
C ILE A 125 -15.70 -4.25 24.76
N VAL A 126 -15.24 -3.03 24.45
CA VAL A 126 -16.07 -1.93 23.95
C VAL A 126 -15.47 -1.35 22.66
N GLY A 127 -16.29 -0.64 21.88
CA GLY A 127 -15.90 -0.05 20.60
C GLY A 127 -16.40 -0.88 19.42
N ASN A 128 -15.70 -1.96 19.10
CA ASN A 128 -15.95 -2.88 17.98
C ASN A 128 -16.49 -2.21 16.70
N LYS A 129 -15.83 -1.16 16.24
CA LYS A 129 -16.23 -0.39 15.05
C LYS A 129 -15.04 0.25 14.37
N SER A 130 -15.22 0.66 13.13
CA SER A 130 -14.27 1.55 12.46
C SER A 130 -14.33 2.94 13.07
N ALA A 131 -13.20 3.46 13.53
CA ALA A 131 -13.09 4.80 14.12
C ALA A 131 -11.65 5.32 14.05
N SER A 132 -11.47 6.64 14.06
CA SER A 132 -10.15 7.20 14.33
C SER A 132 -9.76 7.00 15.79
N GLY A 133 -8.45 6.92 16.05
CA GLY A 133 -7.94 6.78 17.42
C GLY A 133 -8.28 7.95 18.34
N THR A 134 -8.61 9.13 17.81
CA THR A 134 -9.03 10.27 18.63
C THR A 134 -10.52 10.19 18.96
N GLU A 135 -11.36 9.89 17.96
CA GLU A 135 -12.82 9.78 18.15
C GLU A 135 -13.16 8.66 19.13
N ILE A 136 -12.51 7.49 19.01
CA ILE A 136 -12.78 6.35 19.89
C ILE A 136 -12.37 6.63 21.34
N LEU A 137 -11.31 7.41 21.56
CA LEU A 137 -10.88 7.82 22.90
C LEU A 137 -11.82 8.87 23.50
N ASP A 138 -12.26 9.84 22.71
CA ASP A 138 -13.25 10.83 23.16
C ASP A 138 -14.62 10.21 23.48
N GLU A 139 -14.92 9.05 22.89
CA GLU A 139 -16.13 8.29 23.17
C GLU A 139 -15.98 7.35 24.38
N LEU A 140 -14.89 6.58 24.46
CA LEU A 140 -14.78 5.44 25.37
C LEU A 140 -13.64 5.56 26.40
N GLY A 141 -12.80 6.59 26.33
CA GLY A 141 -11.63 6.74 27.20
C GLY A 141 -12.01 6.86 28.68
N GLU A 142 -13.04 7.63 29.00
CA GLU A 142 -13.56 7.74 30.38
C GLU A 142 -14.24 6.45 30.86
N HIS A 143 -14.83 5.68 29.94
CA HIS A 143 -15.42 4.38 30.26
C HIS A 143 -14.34 3.38 30.65
N GLN A 144 -13.30 3.22 29.81
CA GLN A 144 -12.18 2.33 30.08
C GLN A 144 -11.50 2.67 31.42
N MET A 145 -11.29 3.94 31.74
CA MET A 145 -10.69 4.34 33.02
C MET A 145 -11.54 3.95 34.23
N LYS A 146 -12.86 3.88 34.09
CA LYS A 146 -13.79 3.54 35.18
C LYS A 146 -13.98 2.04 35.34
N THR A 147 -14.00 1.29 34.24
CA THR A 147 -14.39 -0.13 34.25
C THR A 147 -13.22 -1.09 34.02
N GLY A 148 -12.13 -0.63 33.40
CA GLY A 148 -11.06 -1.48 32.91
C GLY A 148 -11.40 -2.23 31.62
N ASP A 149 -12.54 -1.94 30.97
CA ASP A 149 -12.89 -2.58 29.71
C ASP A 149 -11.92 -2.17 28.59
N MET A 150 -11.57 -3.13 27.75
CA MET A 150 -10.63 -2.97 26.66
C MET A 150 -11.32 -2.34 25.45
N ILE A 151 -10.83 -1.17 25.02
CA ILE A 151 -11.32 -0.51 23.81
C ILE A 151 -10.67 -1.19 22.60
N VAL A 152 -11.46 -1.92 21.82
CA VAL A 152 -11.03 -2.58 20.58
C VAL A 152 -11.73 -1.92 19.41
N TYR A 153 -10.99 -1.55 18.38
CA TYR A 153 -11.53 -0.87 17.20
C TYR A 153 -10.70 -1.17 15.96
N THR A 154 -11.25 -0.84 14.79
CA THR A 154 -10.62 -1.06 13.49
C THR A 154 -10.59 0.22 12.67
N SER A 155 -10.12 0.16 11.43
CA SER A 155 -10.16 1.23 10.44
C SER A 155 -10.48 0.66 9.06
N ALA A 156 -10.21 1.42 8.00
CA ALA A 156 -10.31 0.92 6.62
C ALA A 156 -9.26 -0.17 6.31
N ASP A 157 -8.07 -0.04 6.90
CA ASP A 157 -7.00 -1.05 6.77
C ASP A 157 -7.32 -2.35 7.51
N SER A 158 -6.67 -3.45 7.10
CA SER A 158 -6.67 -4.74 7.79
C SER A 158 -5.91 -4.69 9.14
N VAL A 159 -6.55 -4.13 10.16
CA VAL A 159 -5.96 -3.92 11.48
C VAL A 159 -6.90 -4.24 12.65
N LEU A 160 -6.32 -4.58 13.79
CA LEU A 160 -6.99 -4.59 15.10
C LEU A 160 -6.24 -3.65 16.04
N GLN A 161 -6.93 -2.67 16.59
CA GLN A 161 -6.33 -1.66 17.45
C GLN A 161 -6.90 -1.77 18.86
N ILE A 162 -6.02 -1.72 19.86
CA ILE A 162 -6.40 -1.77 21.28
C ILE A 162 -5.91 -0.50 21.94
N CYS A 163 -6.82 0.28 22.53
CA CYS A 163 -6.46 1.42 23.37
C CYS A 163 -6.33 0.99 24.83
N GLY A 164 -5.34 1.57 25.52
CA GLY A 164 -5.12 1.36 26.95
C GLY A 164 -4.59 2.63 27.61
N HIS A 165 -5.31 3.16 28.60
CA HIS A 165 -4.80 4.27 29.41
C HIS A 165 -3.60 3.81 30.24
N GLU A 166 -2.46 4.49 30.14
CA GLU A 166 -1.21 3.98 30.71
C GLU A 166 -1.25 3.80 32.24
N GLU A 167 -2.03 4.63 32.95
CA GLU A 167 -2.08 4.59 34.42
C GLU A 167 -3.15 3.65 34.97
N THR A 168 -4.24 3.41 34.25
CA THR A 168 -5.40 2.64 34.76
C THR A 168 -5.54 1.27 34.09
N PHE A 169 -5.17 1.15 32.81
CA PHE A 169 -5.10 -0.14 32.10
C PHE A 169 -3.70 -0.76 32.25
N GLY A 170 -2.66 0.08 32.22
CA GLY A 170 -1.26 -0.37 32.32
C GLY A 170 -0.65 -0.72 30.97
N LEU A 171 0.59 -0.32 30.75
CA LEU A 171 1.28 -0.53 29.47
C LEU A 171 1.63 -2.00 29.22
N ASP A 172 2.14 -2.70 30.22
CA ASP A 172 2.48 -4.14 30.11
C ASP A 172 1.22 -4.98 29.84
N GLU A 173 0.09 -4.62 30.45
CA GLU A 173 -1.18 -5.29 30.25
C GLU A 173 -1.74 -5.01 28.84
N LEU A 174 -1.60 -3.79 28.33
CA LEU A 174 -1.93 -3.47 26.93
C LEU A 174 -1.13 -4.33 25.95
N TYR A 175 0.19 -4.45 26.16
CA TYR A 175 1.03 -5.28 25.30
C TYR A 175 0.66 -6.77 25.38
N ARG A 176 0.41 -7.29 26.59
CA ARG A 176 -0.07 -8.67 26.78
C ARG A 176 -1.37 -8.92 26.01
N CYS A 177 -2.32 -7.98 26.07
CA CYS A 177 -3.58 -8.06 25.32
C CYS A 177 -3.35 -8.05 23.80
N CYS A 178 -2.43 -7.22 23.31
CA CYS A 178 -2.10 -7.17 21.89
C CYS A 178 -1.38 -8.44 21.40
N GLU A 179 -0.50 -9.05 22.20
CA GLU A 179 0.14 -10.34 21.88
C GLU A 179 -0.91 -11.45 21.72
N ILE A 180 -1.86 -11.54 22.66
CA ILE A 180 -2.99 -12.48 22.59
C ILE A 180 -3.83 -12.20 21.34
N ALA A 181 -4.16 -10.94 21.07
CA ALA A 181 -4.91 -10.57 19.88
C ALA A 181 -4.16 -10.95 18.60
N ARG A 182 -2.84 -10.79 18.56
CA ARG A 182 -2.02 -11.19 17.42
C ARG A 182 -2.08 -12.70 17.20
N GLU A 183 -1.91 -13.49 18.25
CA GLU A 183 -2.02 -14.95 18.17
C GLU A 183 -3.38 -15.41 17.64
N LEU A 184 -4.48 -14.84 18.15
CA LEU A 184 -5.84 -15.18 17.72
C LEU A 184 -6.05 -14.82 16.24
N THR A 185 -5.57 -13.65 15.83
CA THR A 185 -5.70 -13.16 14.46
C THR A 185 -4.67 -13.78 13.51
N LEU A 186 -3.98 -14.88 13.87
CA LEU A 186 -3.29 -15.73 12.90
C LEU A 186 -4.22 -16.73 12.22
N LYS A 187 -5.40 -16.98 12.79
CA LYS A 187 -6.45 -17.77 12.14
C LYS A 187 -6.94 -17.07 10.88
N ASP A 188 -7.18 -17.84 9.83
CA ASP A 188 -7.53 -17.30 8.51
C ASP A 188 -8.81 -16.45 8.56
N GLU A 189 -9.84 -16.88 9.31
CA GLU A 189 -11.10 -16.14 9.44
C GLU A 189 -10.96 -14.76 10.12
N TRP A 190 -9.85 -14.51 10.82
CA TRP A 190 -9.59 -13.28 11.59
C TRP A 190 -8.28 -12.60 11.21
N LYS A 191 -7.71 -12.96 10.05
CA LYS A 191 -6.33 -12.63 9.71
C LYS A 191 -6.13 -11.16 9.36
N VAL A 192 -5.90 -10.33 10.37
CA VAL A 192 -5.54 -8.92 10.17
C VAL A 192 -4.04 -8.76 9.91
N GLY A 193 -3.68 -7.79 9.08
CA GLY A 193 -2.29 -7.43 8.80
C GLY A 193 -1.51 -6.96 10.02
N ARG A 194 -2.18 -6.28 10.94
CA ARG A 194 -1.53 -5.68 12.09
C ARG A 194 -2.41 -5.64 13.33
N VAL A 195 -1.82 -5.93 14.47
CA VAL A 195 -2.38 -5.56 15.77
C VAL A 195 -1.62 -4.36 16.31
N ILE A 196 -2.30 -3.31 16.78
CA ILE A 196 -1.66 -2.07 17.22
C ILE A 196 -2.05 -1.73 18.66
N ALA A 197 -1.05 -1.65 19.53
CA ALA A 197 -1.17 -1.08 20.85
C ALA A 197 -1.24 0.46 20.75
N ARG A 198 -2.30 1.05 21.30
CA ARG A 198 -2.59 2.49 21.27
C ARG A 198 -2.66 3.06 22.69
N PRO A 199 -1.52 3.20 23.39
CA PRO A 199 -1.50 3.80 24.70
C PRO A 199 -1.85 5.29 24.64
N TYR A 200 -2.51 5.76 25.69
CA TYR A 200 -2.88 7.16 25.84
C TYR A 200 -2.84 7.62 27.31
N LEU A 201 -2.79 8.93 27.48
CA LEU A 201 -2.90 9.65 28.75
C LEU A 201 -4.01 10.69 28.66
N GLY A 202 -4.46 11.19 29.82
CA GLY A 202 -5.45 12.27 29.92
C GLY A 202 -6.60 11.87 30.84
N SER A 203 -7.29 12.87 31.39
CA SER A 203 -8.24 12.63 32.48
C SER A 203 -9.71 12.49 32.04
N LYS A 204 -10.03 13.03 30.86
CA LYS A 204 -11.42 13.16 30.36
C LYS A 204 -11.46 13.42 28.86
N LYS A 205 -12.68 13.35 28.30
CA LYS A 205 -12.96 13.70 26.90
C LYS A 205 -12.39 15.07 26.51
N GLY A 206 -11.75 15.15 25.35
CA GLY A 206 -11.07 16.35 24.85
C GLY A 206 -9.67 16.59 25.42
N GLU A 207 -9.24 15.83 26.44
CA GLU A 207 -7.88 15.90 27.00
C GLU A 207 -7.05 14.65 26.70
N PHE A 208 -7.64 13.59 26.14
CA PHE A 208 -6.93 12.37 25.81
C PHE A 208 -5.86 12.59 24.72
N LYS A 209 -4.66 12.08 24.97
CA LYS A 209 -3.51 12.16 24.06
C LYS A 209 -2.84 10.81 23.95
N ARG A 210 -2.69 10.31 22.73
CA ARG A 210 -1.88 9.13 22.42
C ARG A 210 -0.42 9.38 22.81
N THR A 211 0.25 8.36 23.33
CA THR A 211 1.66 8.45 23.72
C THR A 211 2.59 7.85 22.65
N SER A 212 3.91 8.00 22.86
CA SER A 212 4.93 7.39 22.00
C SER A 212 5.13 5.90 22.25
N ASN A 213 4.51 5.32 23.29
CA ASN A 213 4.59 3.89 23.60
C ASN A 213 3.74 3.01 22.67
N ARG A 214 3.33 3.55 21.51
CA ARG A 214 2.70 2.78 20.44
C ARG A 214 3.60 1.60 20.07
N HIS A 215 3.02 0.41 20.02
CA HIS A 215 3.68 -0.79 19.52
C HIS A 215 2.82 -1.47 18.45
N ASP A 216 3.44 -1.87 17.35
CA ASP A 216 2.78 -2.46 16.19
C ASP A 216 3.24 -3.92 16.05
N TYR A 217 2.33 -4.87 16.18
CA TYR A 217 2.54 -6.29 15.92
C TYR A 217 2.13 -6.60 14.47
N ALA A 218 3.03 -6.29 13.54
CA ALA A 218 2.83 -6.52 12.12
C ALA A 218 3.04 -8.00 11.75
N LEU A 219 2.34 -8.47 10.72
CA LEU A 219 2.70 -9.73 10.07
C LEU A 219 3.97 -9.53 9.26
N LYS A 220 4.94 -10.41 9.49
CA LYS A 220 6.06 -10.56 8.56
C LYS A 220 5.58 -11.23 7.27
N PRO A 221 6.18 -10.89 6.12
CA PRO A 221 6.09 -11.71 4.92
C PRO A 221 6.33 -13.18 5.26
N TYR A 222 5.47 -14.08 4.77
CA TYR A 222 5.53 -15.51 5.13
C TYR A 222 6.72 -16.26 4.51
N GLY A 223 7.45 -15.60 3.61
CA GLY A 223 8.65 -16.12 2.94
C GLY A 223 9.53 -14.98 2.45
N SER A 224 10.74 -15.31 2.03
CA SER A 224 11.67 -14.36 1.44
C SER A 224 11.12 -13.79 0.14
N THR A 225 11.40 -12.50 -0.09
CA THR A 225 10.95 -11.74 -1.25
C THR A 225 12.13 -11.27 -2.10
N ALA A 226 11.85 -10.66 -3.26
CA ALA A 226 12.88 -9.98 -4.05
C ALA A 226 13.68 -8.95 -3.24
N LEU A 227 13.07 -8.31 -2.23
CA LEU A 227 13.76 -7.38 -1.34
C LEU A 227 14.85 -8.05 -0.52
N ASN A 228 14.56 -9.24 0.04
CA ASN A 228 15.56 -10.03 0.76
C ASN A 228 16.70 -10.43 -0.16
N THR A 229 16.38 -10.92 -1.37
CA THR A 229 17.38 -11.28 -2.38
C THR A 229 18.32 -10.11 -2.69
N LEU A 230 17.80 -8.90 -2.89
CA LEU A 230 18.63 -7.72 -3.16
C LEU A 230 19.57 -7.40 -1.98
N LYS A 231 18.99 -7.25 -0.79
CA LYS A 231 19.72 -6.91 0.44
C LYS A 231 20.81 -7.93 0.77
N ASP A 232 20.48 -9.22 0.70
CA ASP A 232 21.39 -10.31 1.04
C ASP A 232 22.55 -10.44 0.03
N ASN A 233 22.38 -9.91 -1.18
CA ASN A 233 23.42 -9.82 -2.20
C ASN A 233 24.12 -8.44 -2.25
N GLY A 234 23.91 -7.61 -1.21
CA GLY A 234 24.64 -6.35 -1.03
C GLY A 234 24.13 -5.18 -1.88
N PHE A 235 22.91 -5.27 -2.43
CA PHE A 235 22.26 -4.15 -3.09
C PHE A 235 21.44 -3.32 -2.11
N ASP A 236 21.35 -2.03 -2.36
CA ASP A 236 20.55 -1.11 -1.57
C ASP A 236 19.05 -1.36 -1.81
N VAL A 237 18.27 -1.37 -0.72
CA VAL A 237 16.81 -1.41 -0.74
C VAL A 237 16.32 -0.25 0.12
N ILE A 238 16.18 0.90 -0.52
CA ILE A 238 15.77 2.16 0.07
C ILE A 238 14.25 2.23 0.00
N SER A 239 13.59 2.27 1.14
CA SER A 239 12.14 2.39 1.23
C SER A 239 11.72 3.84 1.49
N VAL A 240 10.65 4.27 0.86
CA VAL A 240 9.99 5.56 1.07
C VAL A 240 8.51 5.34 1.37
N GLY A 241 7.96 6.13 2.30
CA GLY A 241 6.56 6.01 2.70
C GLY A 241 6.32 4.84 3.65
N LYS A 242 5.33 4.00 3.34
CA LYS A 242 4.93 2.84 4.17
C LYS A 242 5.63 1.53 3.81
N ILE A 243 6.48 1.48 2.78
CA ILE A 243 7.10 0.23 2.31
C ILE A 243 7.76 -0.57 3.45
N SER A 244 8.61 0.06 4.28
CA SER A 244 9.24 -0.67 5.40
C SER A 244 8.21 -1.22 6.40
N ASP A 245 7.10 -0.53 6.61
CA ASP A 245 6.05 -0.97 7.54
C ASP A 245 5.17 -2.08 6.92
N ILE A 246 5.07 -2.15 5.58
CA ILE A 246 4.31 -3.17 4.84
C ILE A 246 5.07 -4.51 4.83
N PHE A 247 6.40 -4.48 4.75
CA PHE A 247 7.25 -5.67 4.79
C PHE A 247 7.83 -5.99 6.18
N ASP A 248 7.40 -5.27 7.22
CA ASP A 248 7.96 -5.38 8.58
C ASP A 248 9.51 -5.27 8.63
N GLY A 249 10.07 -4.41 7.77
CA GLY A 249 11.51 -4.19 7.62
C GLY A 249 12.27 -5.31 6.89
N GLU A 250 11.61 -6.39 6.49
CA GLU A 250 12.23 -7.50 5.77
C GLU A 250 12.77 -7.04 4.42
N GLY A 251 14.04 -7.35 4.14
CA GLY A 251 14.72 -6.94 2.91
C GLY A 251 15.09 -5.45 2.82
N ILE A 252 14.80 -4.61 3.81
CA ILE A 252 15.07 -3.17 3.75
C ILE A 252 16.50 -2.84 4.26
N THR A 253 17.20 -1.93 3.58
CA THR A 253 18.52 -1.40 4.00
C THR A 253 18.43 0.03 4.55
N GLU A 254 17.58 0.87 3.98
CA GLU A 254 17.31 2.25 4.43
C GLU A 254 15.80 2.50 4.44
N SER A 255 15.27 3.19 5.46
CA SER A 255 13.85 3.49 5.58
C SER A 255 13.59 4.98 5.79
N ASN A 256 12.77 5.56 4.90
CA ASN A 256 12.39 6.97 4.89
C ASN A 256 10.87 7.11 5.02
N LYS A 257 10.38 7.32 6.25
CA LYS A 257 8.94 7.51 6.49
C LYS A 257 8.46 8.86 5.94
N SER A 258 7.34 8.85 5.23
CA SER A 258 6.73 10.03 4.63
C SER A 258 5.55 10.55 5.47
N LYS A 259 5.23 11.85 5.33
CA LYS A 259 4.11 12.51 6.01
C LYS A 259 2.88 12.67 5.10
N SER A 260 3.12 12.54 3.80
CA SER A 260 2.18 12.68 2.70
C SER A 260 2.83 12.09 1.43
N SER A 261 2.04 11.88 0.38
CA SER A 261 2.52 11.49 -0.94
C SER A 261 3.45 12.56 -1.55
N VAL A 262 3.14 13.83 -1.32
CA VAL A 262 3.99 14.97 -1.71
C VAL A 262 5.38 14.90 -1.05
N HIS A 263 5.44 14.61 0.26
CA HIS A 263 6.71 14.44 0.97
C HIS A 263 7.46 13.19 0.49
N GLY A 264 6.76 12.09 0.22
CA GLY A 264 7.36 10.88 -0.35
C GLY A 264 8.08 11.16 -1.66
N MET A 265 7.45 11.91 -2.56
CA MET A 265 8.10 12.33 -3.81
C MET A 265 9.27 13.31 -3.62
N GLU A 266 9.25 14.15 -2.57
CA GLU A 266 10.40 15.00 -2.22
C GLU A 266 11.59 14.17 -1.75
N GLN A 267 11.34 13.19 -0.87
CA GLN A 267 12.35 12.23 -0.42
C GLN A 267 12.92 11.42 -1.61
N THR A 268 12.06 10.99 -2.54
CA THR A 268 12.52 10.32 -3.77
C THR A 268 13.47 11.19 -4.57
N LEU A 269 13.17 12.48 -4.77
CA LEU A 269 14.04 13.42 -5.48
C LEU A 269 15.38 13.63 -4.77
N GLU A 270 15.40 13.65 -3.44
CA GLU A 270 16.63 13.70 -2.63
C GLU A 270 17.45 12.40 -2.74
N ILE A 271 16.79 11.25 -2.73
CA ILE A 271 17.45 9.94 -2.93
C ILE A 271 18.04 9.83 -4.33
N MET A 272 17.40 10.42 -5.35
CA MET A 272 17.96 10.48 -6.71
C MET A 272 19.29 11.26 -6.80
N ASP A 273 19.60 12.12 -5.83
CA ASP A 273 20.89 12.82 -5.75
C ASP A 273 21.99 11.98 -5.06
N LYS A 274 21.62 10.90 -4.36
CA LYS A 274 22.57 9.94 -3.78
C LYS A 274 23.08 8.98 -4.85
N ASP A 275 24.32 8.53 -4.67
CA ASP A 275 24.86 7.38 -5.38
C ASP A 275 24.52 6.10 -4.60
N PHE A 276 23.88 5.14 -5.25
CA PHE A 276 23.49 3.86 -4.67
C PHE A 276 23.33 2.84 -5.81
N LYS A 277 23.34 1.55 -5.47
CA LYS A 277 23.08 0.48 -6.45
C LYS A 277 22.04 -0.48 -5.91
N GLY A 278 20.86 -0.49 -6.53
CA GLY A 278 19.75 -1.30 -6.06
C GLY A 278 18.39 -0.67 -6.34
N LEU A 279 17.48 -0.77 -5.39
CA LEU A 279 16.08 -0.39 -5.49
C LEU A 279 15.75 0.77 -4.53
N CYS A 280 15.10 1.80 -5.05
CA CYS A 280 14.30 2.74 -4.28
C CYS A 280 12.81 2.39 -4.48
N PHE A 281 12.15 1.94 -3.42
CA PHE A 281 10.76 1.50 -3.45
C PHE A 281 9.89 2.48 -2.66
N VAL A 282 8.94 3.10 -3.36
CA VAL A 282 8.17 4.25 -2.88
C VAL A 282 6.70 3.87 -2.83
N ASN A 283 6.05 4.06 -1.68
CA ASN A 283 4.59 4.01 -1.58
C ASN A 283 4.02 5.40 -1.26
N LEU A 284 3.12 5.89 -2.11
CA LEU A 284 2.43 7.17 -2.00
C LEU A 284 0.99 6.94 -1.49
N VAL A 285 0.77 7.08 -0.19
CA VAL A 285 -0.44 6.55 0.48
C VAL A 285 -1.66 7.46 0.51
N ASP A 286 -1.50 8.76 0.21
CA ASP A 286 -2.59 9.73 0.36
C ASP A 286 -3.73 9.49 -0.65
N PHE A 287 -3.39 8.92 -1.80
CA PHE A 287 -4.35 8.48 -2.83
C PHE A 287 -5.45 7.60 -2.22
N ASP A 288 -5.06 6.60 -1.45
CA ASP A 288 -5.99 5.70 -0.80
C ASP A 288 -6.56 6.28 0.51
N ALA A 289 -5.68 6.69 1.42
CA ALA A 289 -6.03 7.05 2.78
C ALA A 289 -6.87 8.33 2.91
N LEU A 290 -6.66 9.30 2.00
CA LEU A 290 -7.37 10.58 2.03
C LEU A 290 -8.49 10.67 1.00
N TRP A 291 -8.39 9.96 -0.12
CA TRP A 291 -9.29 10.18 -1.26
C TRP A 291 -10.10 8.94 -1.64
N GLY A 292 -9.47 7.77 -1.78
CA GLY A 292 -10.14 6.50 -2.08
C GLY A 292 -11.17 6.12 -1.02
N HIS A 293 -10.73 5.82 0.20
CA HIS A 293 -11.61 5.40 1.30
C HIS A 293 -12.65 6.46 1.70
N ARG A 294 -12.39 7.74 1.40
CA ARG A 294 -13.31 8.85 1.66
C ARG A 294 -14.27 9.12 0.52
N ARG A 295 -14.20 8.36 -0.58
CA ARG A 295 -15.00 8.53 -1.79
C ARG A 295 -14.99 9.98 -2.29
N ASN A 296 -13.79 10.57 -2.33
CA ASN A 296 -13.58 11.95 -2.75
C ASN A 296 -12.85 11.98 -4.10
N PRO A 297 -13.57 11.82 -5.22
CA PRO A 297 -12.96 11.71 -6.54
C PRO A 297 -12.25 13.01 -6.98
N VAL A 298 -12.77 14.17 -6.55
CA VAL A 298 -12.17 15.48 -6.85
C VAL A 298 -10.81 15.64 -6.13
N GLY A 299 -10.76 15.32 -4.83
CA GLY A 299 -9.51 15.34 -4.08
C GLY A 299 -8.48 14.35 -4.62
N TYR A 300 -8.94 13.18 -5.10
CA TYR A 300 -8.08 12.19 -5.76
C TYR A 300 -7.49 12.77 -7.06
N ALA A 301 -8.30 13.40 -7.91
CA ALA A 301 -7.83 14.04 -9.14
C ALA A 301 -6.75 15.10 -8.85
N GLU A 302 -6.98 15.99 -7.87
CA GLU A 302 -6.01 17.01 -7.46
C GLU A 302 -4.70 16.39 -6.93
N GLU A 303 -4.75 15.25 -6.25
CA GLU A 303 -3.55 14.55 -5.77
C GLU A 303 -2.75 13.94 -6.92
N ILE A 304 -3.42 13.41 -7.96
CA ILE A 304 -2.73 12.89 -9.16
C ILE A 304 -2.03 14.04 -9.90
N GLU A 305 -2.65 15.21 -10.00
CA GLU A 305 -2.02 16.39 -10.61
C GLU A 305 -0.77 16.85 -9.82
N LYS A 306 -0.84 16.85 -8.48
CA LYS A 306 0.34 17.16 -7.63
C LYS A 306 1.46 16.14 -7.82
N PHE A 307 1.12 14.86 -7.93
CA PHE A 307 2.09 13.81 -8.24
C PHE A 307 2.71 14.03 -9.62
N ASP A 308 1.90 14.30 -10.66
CA ASP A 308 2.38 14.49 -12.03
C ASP A 308 3.40 15.64 -12.13
N ILE A 309 3.18 16.74 -11.40
CA ILE A 309 4.16 17.85 -11.31
C ILE A 309 5.51 17.36 -10.78
N LYS A 310 5.52 16.52 -9.73
CA LYS A 310 6.77 15.98 -9.18
C LYS A 310 7.34 14.87 -10.04
N LEU A 311 6.52 14.09 -10.72
CA LEU A 311 6.94 13.11 -11.72
C LEU A 311 7.72 13.81 -12.84
N GLY A 312 7.30 14.99 -13.30
CA GLY A 312 8.08 15.78 -14.25
C GLY A 312 9.53 16.02 -13.78
N LYS A 313 9.73 16.34 -12.50
CA LYS A 313 11.06 16.52 -11.89
C LYS A 313 11.85 15.20 -11.79
N VAL A 314 11.17 14.09 -11.54
CA VAL A 314 11.79 12.75 -11.56
C VAL A 314 12.30 12.45 -12.97
N LEU A 315 11.47 12.66 -14.00
CA LEU A 315 11.85 12.41 -15.40
C LEU A 315 13.06 13.24 -15.84
N GLU A 316 13.19 14.48 -15.37
CA GLU A 316 14.36 15.34 -15.63
C GLU A 316 15.65 14.87 -14.93
N LYS A 317 15.54 14.18 -13.79
CA LYS A 317 16.71 13.73 -13.00
C LYS A 317 17.16 12.30 -13.30
N LEU A 318 16.37 11.51 -14.03
CA LEU A 318 16.74 10.14 -14.40
C LEU A 318 18.04 10.13 -15.21
N LYS A 319 18.95 9.22 -14.86
CA LYS A 319 20.20 8.94 -15.57
C LYS A 319 19.98 7.82 -16.60
N GLU A 320 20.91 7.69 -17.54
CA GLU A 320 20.91 6.63 -18.56
C GLU A 320 20.88 5.21 -17.99
N ASP A 321 21.37 5.01 -16.77
CA ASP A 321 21.40 3.74 -16.06
C ASP A 321 20.36 3.63 -14.93
N ASP A 322 19.35 4.51 -14.94
CA ASP A 322 18.19 4.41 -14.04
C ASP A 322 17.01 3.77 -14.76
N LEU A 323 16.21 2.98 -14.03
CA LEU A 323 14.90 2.51 -14.47
C LEU A 323 13.82 3.06 -13.53
N LEU A 324 12.80 3.69 -14.09
CA LEU A 324 11.59 4.07 -13.40
C LEU A 324 10.48 3.06 -13.71
N ILE A 325 9.81 2.56 -12.67
CA ILE A 325 8.58 1.77 -12.75
C ILE A 325 7.51 2.50 -11.94
N ILE A 326 6.37 2.80 -12.55
CA ILE A 326 5.19 3.36 -11.88
C ILE A 326 4.08 2.34 -11.93
N THR A 327 3.42 2.11 -10.79
CA THR A 327 2.35 1.13 -10.65
C THR A 327 1.35 1.52 -9.56
N ALA A 328 0.40 0.63 -9.28
CA ALA A 328 -0.48 0.64 -8.12
C ALA A 328 -0.52 -0.79 -7.53
N ASP A 329 -1.04 -0.92 -6.32
CA ASP A 329 -1.14 -2.19 -5.57
C ASP A 329 -2.55 -2.78 -5.56
N HIS A 330 -3.58 -1.98 -5.85
CA HIS A 330 -4.97 -2.39 -6.08
C HIS A 330 -5.75 -1.23 -6.70
N GLY A 331 -7.10 -1.32 -6.75
CA GLY A 331 -8.00 -0.20 -7.03
C GLY A 331 -8.68 0.33 -5.77
N ASN A 332 -9.22 1.54 -5.84
CA ASN A 332 -10.18 2.05 -4.87
C ASN A 332 -11.05 3.15 -5.48
N ASP A 333 -12.00 2.73 -6.33
CA ASP A 333 -12.82 3.64 -7.12
C ASP A 333 -13.60 4.62 -6.22
N PRO A 334 -13.25 5.91 -6.21
CA PRO A 334 -13.83 6.86 -5.27
C PRO A 334 -15.29 7.20 -5.57
N THR A 335 -15.87 6.69 -6.65
CA THR A 335 -17.29 6.84 -6.98
C THR A 335 -18.14 5.62 -6.60
N TYR A 336 -17.48 4.54 -6.17
CA TYR A 336 -18.14 3.30 -5.78
C TYR A 336 -18.79 3.38 -4.39
N VAL A 337 -19.64 2.39 -4.10
CA VAL A 337 -20.33 2.29 -2.81
C VAL A 337 -19.41 1.74 -1.70
N GLY A 338 -19.79 1.95 -0.44
CA GLY A 338 -19.03 1.47 0.71
C GLY A 338 -17.69 2.20 0.90
N SER A 339 -16.81 1.63 1.71
CA SER A 339 -15.49 2.21 2.04
C SER A 339 -14.30 1.30 1.70
N ASP A 340 -14.58 0.10 1.20
CA ASP A 340 -13.57 -0.92 0.89
C ASP A 340 -12.87 -0.68 -0.47
N HIS A 341 -11.73 -1.34 -0.68
CA HIS A 341 -10.97 -1.32 -1.93
C HIS A 341 -11.74 -1.96 -3.09
N THR A 342 -11.27 -1.79 -4.32
CA THR A 342 -11.86 -2.40 -5.53
C THR A 342 -10.87 -3.30 -6.25
N ARG A 343 -11.34 -4.46 -6.72
CA ARG A 343 -10.55 -5.44 -7.48
C ARG A 343 -10.37 -5.00 -8.93
N GLU A 344 -9.23 -4.39 -9.23
CA GLU A 344 -8.92 -3.78 -10.52
C GLU A 344 -7.55 -4.19 -11.07
N PHE A 345 -7.39 -4.08 -12.39
CA PHE A 345 -6.07 -4.08 -12.99
C PHE A 345 -5.29 -2.88 -12.47
N VAL A 346 -3.98 -3.02 -12.33
CA VAL A 346 -3.09 -1.89 -12.02
C VAL A 346 -2.20 -1.58 -13.22
N PRO A 347 -1.78 -0.31 -13.39
CA PRO A 347 -0.85 0.04 -14.44
C PRO A 347 0.54 -0.49 -14.12
N PHE A 348 1.30 -0.82 -15.17
CA PHE A 348 2.75 -0.90 -15.13
C PHE A 348 3.27 0.03 -16.20
N ILE A 349 4.08 1.01 -15.82
CA ILE A 349 4.73 1.96 -16.74
C ILE A 349 6.22 1.94 -16.43
N ALA A 350 7.04 1.52 -17.40
CA ALA A 350 8.48 1.44 -17.27
C ALA A 350 9.19 2.37 -18.25
N TYR A 351 10.10 3.19 -17.75
CA TYR A 351 10.84 4.16 -18.54
C TYR A 351 12.30 4.28 -18.07
N SER A 352 13.20 4.44 -19.04
CA SER A 352 14.59 4.85 -18.82
C SER A 352 15.03 5.75 -19.97
N PRO A 353 15.87 6.78 -19.72
CA PRO A 353 16.50 7.55 -20.80
C PRO A 353 17.27 6.70 -21.83
N SER A 354 17.75 5.52 -21.43
CA SER A 354 18.49 4.63 -22.33
C SER A 354 17.62 3.70 -23.19
N MET A 355 16.31 3.64 -22.94
CA MET A 355 15.38 2.83 -23.74
C MET A 355 15.30 3.37 -25.18
N LYS A 356 15.26 2.45 -26.14
CA LYS A 356 15.10 2.73 -27.57
C LYS A 356 13.71 2.37 -28.06
N GLU A 357 13.06 1.43 -27.39
CA GLU A 357 11.70 1.01 -27.70
C GLU A 357 10.71 1.55 -26.65
N ASN A 358 9.43 1.51 -26.99
CA ASN A 358 8.33 1.95 -26.14
C ASN A 358 7.03 1.29 -26.62
N GLY A 359 5.96 1.45 -25.85
CA GLY A 359 4.62 1.07 -26.26
C GLY A 359 3.96 -0.01 -25.41
N LEU A 360 2.78 -0.42 -25.87
CA LEU A 360 1.92 -1.38 -25.19
C LEU A 360 2.55 -2.77 -25.20
N MET A 361 2.62 -3.39 -24.03
CA MET A 361 2.93 -4.81 -23.88
C MET A 361 1.69 -5.60 -23.47
N ASP A 362 1.76 -6.92 -23.63
CA ASP A 362 0.70 -7.82 -23.20
C ASP A 362 0.41 -7.69 -21.71
N THR A 363 -0.86 -7.86 -21.34
CA THR A 363 -1.27 -7.95 -19.94
C THR A 363 -0.58 -9.14 -19.28
N VAL A 364 0.00 -8.93 -18.09
CA VAL A 364 0.60 -10.00 -17.29
C VAL A 364 -0.33 -10.44 -16.17
N ASP A 365 -0.17 -11.70 -15.76
CA ASP A 365 -1.06 -12.34 -14.79
C ASP A 365 -0.58 -12.22 -13.33
N SER A 366 0.41 -11.36 -13.03
CA SER A 366 0.85 -11.09 -11.66
C SER A 366 1.61 -9.76 -11.53
N PHE A 367 1.47 -9.11 -10.37
CA PHE A 367 2.30 -7.96 -9.97
C PHE A 367 3.77 -8.37 -9.71
N ALA A 368 4.03 -9.65 -9.41
CA ALA A 368 5.35 -10.19 -9.15
C ALA A 368 6.33 -10.07 -10.33
N THR A 369 5.82 -9.75 -11.53
CA THR A 369 6.66 -9.34 -12.66
C THR A 369 7.58 -8.16 -12.30
N ILE A 370 7.19 -7.26 -11.41
CA ILE A 370 8.04 -6.16 -10.94
C ILE A 370 9.27 -6.71 -10.22
N GLY A 371 9.09 -7.45 -9.13
CA GLY A 371 10.18 -8.04 -8.34
C GLY A 371 11.07 -8.96 -9.17
N ALA A 372 10.48 -9.76 -10.06
CA ALA A 372 11.23 -10.61 -10.98
C ALA A 372 12.10 -9.81 -11.96
N THR A 373 11.59 -8.71 -12.50
CA THR A 373 12.33 -7.81 -13.40
C THR A 373 13.48 -7.11 -12.67
N ILE A 374 13.27 -6.70 -11.42
CA ILE A 374 14.29 -6.08 -10.57
C ILE A 374 15.41 -7.08 -10.25
N ALA A 375 15.07 -8.30 -9.82
CA ALA A 375 16.05 -9.34 -9.51
C ALA A 375 16.89 -9.72 -10.75
N ASP A 376 16.24 -9.89 -11.90
CA ASP A 376 16.87 -10.19 -13.19
C ASP A 376 17.88 -9.10 -13.60
N ASN A 377 17.51 -7.82 -13.42
CA ASN A 377 18.43 -6.71 -13.69
C ASN A 377 19.74 -6.85 -12.90
N PHE A 378 19.65 -7.25 -11.63
CA PHE A 378 20.82 -7.45 -10.78
C PHE A 378 21.43 -8.85 -10.87
N GLU A 379 21.03 -9.66 -11.86
CA GLU A 379 21.58 -11.01 -12.09
C GLU A 379 21.29 -11.98 -10.93
N LEU A 380 20.23 -11.72 -10.18
CA LEU A 380 19.81 -12.50 -9.02
C LEU A 380 18.63 -13.40 -9.36
N LYS A 381 18.54 -14.53 -8.65
CA LYS A 381 17.38 -15.40 -8.73
C LYS A 381 16.32 -14.94 -7.74
N MET A 382 15.07 -14.98 -8.16
CA MET A 382 13.94 -14.87 -7.24
C MET A 382 14.01 -16.00 -6.18
N PRO A 383 13.57 -15.75 -4.93
CA PRO A 383 13.52 -16.78 -3.89
C PRO A 383 12.69 -18.00 -4.29
N GLU A 384 12.93 -19.13 -3.63
CA GLU A 384 12.09 -20.32 -3.80
C GLU A 384 10.63 -20.02 -3.43
N ASN A 385 9.70 -20.67 -4.13
CA ASN A 385 8.25 -20.53 -3.93
C ASN A 385 7.68 -19.13 -4.20
N THR A 386 8.42 -18.28 -4.91
CA THR A 386 7.89 -17.02 -5.45
C THR A 386 7.34 -17.19 -6.86
N ILE A 387 6.40 -16.31 -7.22
CA ILE A 387 5.82 -16.19 -8.56
C ILE A 387 6.45 -14.99 -9.32
N GLY A 388 5.99 -14.78 -10.56
CA GLY A 388 6.41 -13.65 -11.40
C GLY A 388 7.36 -14.05 -12.52
N LYS A 389 7.31 -13.30 -13.62
CA LYS A 389 8.21 -13.44 -14.77
C LYS A 389 8.77 -12.08 -15.15
N SER A 390 10.09 -12.00 -15.26
CA SER A 390 10.79 -10.79 -15.70
C SER A 390 10.34 -10.37 -17.11
N VAL A 391 10.19 -9.06 -17.31
CA VAL A 391 10.00 -8.43 -18.62
C VAL A 391 11.21 -7.60 -19.03
N LEU A 392 12.35 -7.74 -18.34
CA LEU A 392 13.54 -6.92 -18.55
C LEU A 392 14.00 -6.91 -20.02
N GLU A 393 13.91 -8.04 -20.72
CA GLU A 393 14.29 -8.15 -22.14
C GLU A 393 13.50 -7.22 -23.08
N LYS A 394 12.30 -6.78 -22.66
CA LYS A 394 11.46 -5.84 -23.41
C LYS A 394 11.78 -4.38 -23.08
N LEU A 395 12.51 -4.13 -21.99
CA LEU A 395 12.84 -2.81 -21.48
C LEU A 395 14.20 -2.35 -22.05
N VAL A 396 14.29 -2.25 -23.39
CA VAL A 396 15.54 -2.03 -24.16
C VAL A 396 15.68 -0.67 -24.80
#